data_AF-A0A7C7D8H8-F1
#
_entry.id   AF-A0A7C7D8H8-F1
#
_cell.length_a   1.000
_cell.length_b   1.000
_cell.length_c   1.000
_cell.angle_alpha   90.00
_cell.angle_beta   90.00
_cell.angle_gamma   90.00
#
_symmetry.space_group_name_H-M   'P 1'
#
loop_
_entity.id
_entity.type
_entity.pdbx_description
1 polymer ?
#
loop_
_entity_poly.entity_id
_entity_poly.type
_entity_poly.pdbx_seq_one_letter_code
_entity_poly.pdbx_strand_id
1 'polypeptide(L)'
;MRKRILFYLLYAVSFIILIQFGITYILKLKLLTSKTYNPYPSWTFKIALSVLIGLILGLPEFIRRYKKPGKWRIQWERLLIVGLPALFFTFSHFIYFSSLGKYLSLILKPWVFESHGVIISGILLGYTIIISIDKKGE
;
A
#
# COMPACT_ATOMS: atom_id res chain seq x y z
N MET A 1 15.47 25.02 -13.48
CA MET A 1 15.02 23.78 -14.17
C MET A 1 15.84 22.54 -13.81
N ARG A 2 17.18 22.52 -13.96
CA ARG A 2 18.02 21.31 -13.73
C ARG A 2 17.86 20.64 -12.35
N LYS A 3 17.84 21.41 -11.25
CA LYS A 3 17.72 20.87 -9.88
C LYS A 3 16.41 20.09 -9.62
N ARG A 4 15.30 20.54 -10.22
CA ARG A 4 13.98 19.91 -10.07
C ARG A 4 13.91 18.59 -10.85
N ILE A 5 14.48 18.56 -12.06
CA ILE A 5 14.58 17.36 -12.88
C ILE A 5 15.46 16.31 -12.18
N LEU A 6 16.62 16.71 -11.64
CA LEU A 6 17.49 15.83 -10.86
C LEU A 6 16.77 15.21 -9.64
N PHE A 7 15.96 16.00 -8.93
CA PHE A 7 15.18 15.49 -7.80
C PHE A 7 14.14 14.44 -8.23
N TYR A 8 13.39 14.69 -9.30
CA TYR A 8 12.42 13.71 -9.82
C TYR A 8 13.09 12.45 -10.35
N LEU A 9 14.26 12.59 -10.99
CA LEU A 9 15.04 11.45 -11.47
C LEU A 9 15.56 10.60 -10.31
N LEU A 10 16.13 11.24 -9.29
CA LEU A 10 16.57 10.55 -8.07
C LEU A 10 15.39 9.84 -7.38
N TYR A 11 14.25 10.53 -7.23
CA TYR A 11 13.03 9.94 -6.69
C TYR A 11 12.59 8.69 -7.47
N ALA A 12 12.55 8.78 -8.81
CA ALA A 12 12.17 7.65 -9.66
C ALA A 12 13.16 6.48 -9.55
N VAL A 13 14.48 6.75 -9.56
CA VAL A 13 15.51 5.72 -9.40
C VAL A 13 15.41 5.05 -8.04
N SER A 14 15.30 5.82 -6.95
CA SER A 14 15.10 5.27 -5.60
C SER A 14 13.83 4.42 -5.51
N PHE A 15 12.75 4.81 -6.20
CA PHE A 15 11.51 4.06 -6.25
C PHE A 15 11.66 2.71 -6.98
N ILE A 16 12.35 2.71 -8.13
CA ILE A 16 12.64 1.47 -8.88
C ILE A 16 13.52 0.52 -8.06
N ILE A 17 14.56 1.06 -7.42
CA ILE A 17 15.46 0.28 -6.54
C ILE A 17 14.65 -0.36 -5.39
N LEU A 18 13.78 0.41 -4.73
CA LEU A 18 12.92 -0.09 -3.66
C LEU A 18 12.01 -1.22 -4.14
N ILE A 19 11.41 -1.10 -5.31
CA ILE A 19 10.58 -2.15 -5.91
C ILE A 19 11.42 -3.40 -6.19
N GLN A 20 12.61 -3.26 -6.76
CA GLN A 20 13.50 -4.38 -7.08
C GLN A 20 13.91 -5.16 -5.81
N PHE A 21 14.29 -4.45 -4.75
CA PHE A 21 14.58 -5.06 -3.46
C PHE A 21 13.36 -5.76 -2.87
N GLY A 22 12.19 -5.11 -2.93
CA GLY A 22 10.93 -5.67 -2.47
C GLY A 22 10.55 -6.97 -3.17
N ILE A 23 10.65 -7.01 -4.51
CA ILE A 23 10.40 -8.22 -5.32
C ILE A 23 11.37 -9.33 -4.93
N THR A 24 12.66 -9.02 -4.85
CA THR A 24 13.69 -10.00 -4.48
C THR A 24 13.43 -10.60 -3.10
N TYR A 25 13.03 -9.77 -2.14
CA TYR A 25 12.71 -10.22 -0.79
C TYR A 25 11.42 -11.04 -0.74
N ILE A 26 10.38 -10.66 -1.48
CA ILE A 26 9.14 -11.45 -1.62
C ILE A 26 9.46 -12.84 -2.18
N LEU A 27 10.34 -12.94 -3.19
CA LEU A 27 10.74 -14.23 -3.76
C LEU A 27 11.50 -15.09 -2.74
N LYS A 28 12.42 -14.50 -1.96
CA LYS A 28 13.11 -15.19 -0.86
C LYS A 28 12.13 -15.69 0.19
N LEU A 29 11.17 -14.86 0.62
CA LEU A 29 10.14 -15.25 1.57
C LEU A 29 9.25 -16.36 1.00
N LYS A 30 8.91 -16.32 -0.30
CA LYS A 30 8.13 -17.38 -0.95
C LYS A 30 8.87 -18.71 -0.94
N LEU A 31 10.18 -18.70 -1.22
CA LEU A 31 11.03 -19.90 -1.11
C LEU A 31 11.09 -20.45 0.32
N LEU A 32 11.15 -19.56 1.32
CA LEU A 32 11.12 -19.97 2.73
C LEU A 32 9.75 -20.56 3.09
N THR A 33 8.65 -19.96 2.66
CA THR A 33 7.29 -20.47 2.86
C THR A 33 7.10 -21.84 2.24
N SER A 34 7.66 -22.11 1.05
CA SER A 34 7.63 -23.46 0.46
C SER A 34 8.37 -24.51 1.30
N LYS A 35 9.33 -24.09 2.14
CA LYS A 35 10.10 -24.97 3.02
C LYS A 35 9.47 -25.14 4.40
N THR A 36 8.93 -24.05 4.97
CA THR A 36 8.40 -24.02 6.34
C THR A 36 6.89 -24.18 6.41
N TYR A 37 6.20 -24.19 5.26
CA TYR A 37 4.74 -24.19 5.13
C TYR A 37 4.05 -23.03 5.88
N ASN A 38 4.79 -21.99 6.24
CA ASN A 38 4.28 -20.81 6.93
C ASN A 38 4.17 -19.62 5.96
N PRO A 39 2.96 -19.25 5.49
CA PRO A 39 2.76 -18.16 4.53
C PRO A 39 2.68 -16.77 5.17
N TYR A 40 2.47 -16.68 6.50
CA TYR A 40 2.25 -15.40 7.19
C TYR A 40 3.36 -14.38 6.97
N PRO A 41 4.67 -14.73 7.06
CA PRO A 41 5.74 -13.76 6.81
C PRO A 41 5.69 -13.17 5.39
N SER A 42 5.36 -14.00 4.39
CA SER A 42 5.25 -13.55 2.99
C SER A 42 4.07 -12.60 2.79
N TRP A 43 2.91 -12.91 3.37
CA TRP A 43 1.72 -12.05 3.30
C TRP A 43 1.92 -10.71 3.99
N THR A 44 2.45 -10.71 5.22
CA THR A 44 2.72 -9.49 5.98
C THR A 44 3.67 -8.58 5.22
N PHE A 45 4.77 -9.12 4.68
CA PHE A 45 5.72 -8.33 3.91
C PHE A 45 5.11 -7.77 2.61
N LYS A 46 4.31 -8.56 1.89
CA LYS A 46 3.61 -8.09 0.67
C LYS A 46 2.65 -6.93 0.98
N ILE A 47 1.87 -7.03 2.06
CA ILE A 47 0.97 -5.95 2.51
C ILE A 47 1.80 -4.71 2.88
N ALA A 48 2.81 -4.87 3.72
CA ALA A 48 3.65 -3.75 4.15
C ALA A 48 4.32 -3.03 2.95
N LEU A 49 4.87 -3.79 2.01
CA LEU A 49 5.51 -3.24 0.82
C LEU A 49 4.51 -2.51 -0.09
N SER A 50 3.35 -3.10 -0.36
CA SER A 50 2.35 -2.47 -1.22
C SER A 50 1.81 -1.17 -0.62
N VAL A 51 1.52 -1.14 0.69
CA VAL A 51 1.14 0.08 1.40
C VAL A 51 2.27 1.10 1.37
N LEU A 52 3.52 0.69 1.61
CA LEU A 52 4.68 1.58 1.55
C LEU A 52 4.85 2.22 0.16
N ILE A 53 4.69 1.43 -0.90
CA ILE A 53 4.70 1.92 -2.29
C ILE A 53 3.61 2.99 -2.49
N GLY A 54 2.39 2.72 -2.03
CA GLY A 54 1.28 3.68 -2.07
C GLY A 54 1.59 4.98 -1.33
N LEU A 55 2.16 4.87 -0.12
CA LEU A 55 2.56 6.03 0.69
C LEU A 55 3.61 6.88 -0.05
N ILE A 56 4.63 6.24 -0.62
CA ILE A 56 5.69 6.92 -1.38
C ILE A 56 5.10 7.62 -2.60
N LEU A 57 4.19 6.97 -3.35
CA LEU A 57 3.52 7.59 -4.50
C LEU A 57 2.74 8.86 -4.13
N GLY A 58 2.13 8.90 -2.95
CA GLY A 58 1.44 10.09 -2.45
C GLY A 58 2.39 11.18 -1.93
N LEU A 59 3.64 10.83 -1.62
CA LEU A 59 4.60 11.71 -0.93
C LEU A 59 4.90 13.03 -1.68
N PRO A 60 5.08 13.08 -3.02
CA PRO A 60 5.33 14.34 -3.72
C PRO A 60 4.19 15.36 -3.55
N GLU A 61 2.95 14.87 -3.60
CA GLU A 61 1.76 15.68 -3.43
C GLU A 61 1.59 16.12 -1.97
N PHE A 62 1.91 15.23 -1.02
CA PHE A 62 1.96 15.58 0.39
C PHE A 62 2.99 16.67 0.71
N ILE A 63 4.21 16.57 0.16
CA ILE A 63 5.24 17.62 0.31
C ILE A 63 4.76 18.96 -0.24
N ARG A 64 4.02 18.95 -1.37
CA ARG A 64 3.43 20.16 -1.94
C ARG A 64 2.40 20.78 -1.00
N ARG A 65 1.54 19.98 -0.37
CA ARG A 65 0.52 20.42 0.60
C ARG A 65 1.13 20.84 1.94
N TYR A 66 2.20 20.19 2.37
CA TYR A 66 2.95 20.52 3.58
C TYR A 66 3.41 21.98 3.59
N LYS A 67 3.78 22.51 2.42
CA LYS A 67 4.22 23.91 2.25
C LYS A 67 3.08 24.93 2.32
N LYS A 68 1.81 24.51 2.25
CA LYS A 68 0.68 25.42 2.35
C LYS A 68 0.52 25.93 3.80
N PRO A 69 0.07 27.18 4.01
CA PRO A 69 -0.38 27.64 5.33
C PRO A 69 -1.69 26.93 5.73
N GLY A 70 -2.01 26.94 7.03
CA GLY A 70 -3.25 26.36 7.56
C GLY A 70 -3.04 25.18 8.51
N LYS A 71 -4.13 24.76 9.15
CA LYS A 71 -4.15 23.66 10.14
C LYS A 71 -4.30 22.31 9.44
N TRP A 72 -3.56 21.32 9.92
CA TRP A 72 -3.69 19.94 9.47
C TRP A 72 -5.08 19.40 9.82
N ARG A 73 -5.71 18.75 8.84
CA ARG A 73 -6.95 18.02 9.01
C ARG A 73 -6.87 16.71 8.24
N ILE A 74 -7.55 15.71 8.78
CA ILE A 74 -7.75 14.42 8.12
C ILE A 74 -9.12 14.46 7.45
N GLN A 75 -9.16 14.19 6.14
CA GLN A 75 -10.40 14.03 5.39
C GLN A 75 -10.94 12.62 5.61
N TRP A 76 -11.74 12.47 6.66
CA TRP A 76 -12.33 11.20 7.07
C TRP A 76 -13.19 10.59 5.97
N GLU A 77 -13.82 11.41 5.13
CA GLU A 77 -14.63 10.96 4.00
C GLU A 77 -13.80 10.11 3.03
N ARG A 78 -12.58 10.54 2.71
CA ARG A 78 -11.68 9.79 1.82
C ARG A 78 -11.21 8.50 2.46
N LEU A 79 -10.86 8.53 3.75
CA LEU A 79 -10.44 7.34 4.48
C LEU A 79 -11.55 6.31 4.60
N LEU A 80 -12.78 6.72 4.86
CA LEU A 80 -13.90 5.82 5.04
C LEU A 80 -14.43 5.28 3.71
N ILE A 81 -14.55 6.12 2.69
CA ILE A 81 -15.12 5.72 1.40
C ILE A 81 -14.12 4.91 0.57
N VAL A 82 -12.83 5.29 0.55
CA VAL A 82 -11.81 4.64 -0.29
C VAL A 82 -10.85 3.80 0.55
N GLY A 83 -10.41 4.34 1.70
CA GLY A 83 -9.45 3.65 2.56
C GLY A 83 -10.00 2.39 3.21
N LEU A 84 -11.26 2.40 3.68
CA LEU A 84 -11.85 1.25 4.37
C LEU A 84 -12.04 0.05 3.42
N PRO A 85 -12.60 0.19 2.20
CA PRO A 85 -12.63 -0.92 1.24
C PRO A 85 -11.22 -1.37 0.85
N ALA A 86 -10.28 -0.44 0.63
CA ALA A 86 -8.90 -0.79 0.30
C ALA A 86 -8.24 -1.59 1.43
N LEU A 87 -8.48 -1.23 2.69
CA LEU A 87 -8.01 -1.95 3.86
C LEU A 87 -8.58 -3.38 3.90
N PHE A 88 -9.89 -3.52 3.70
CA PHE A 88 -10.54 -4.83 3.67
C PHE A 88 -9.89 -5.77 2.63
N PHE A 89 -9.68 -5.31 1.40
CA PHE A 89 -9.07 -6.15 0.35
C PHE A 89 -7.56 -6.35 0.53
N THR A 90 -6.85 -5.38 1.11
CA THR A 90 -5.42 -5.51 1.44
C THR A 90 -5.20 -6.65 2.43
N PHE A 91 -6.08 -6.81 3.43
CA PHE A 91 -6.00 -7.88 4.42
C PHE A 91 -6.78 -9.15 4.02
N SER A 92 -7.19 -9.26 2.76
CA SER A 92 -8.05 -10.37 2.28
C SER A 92 -7.49 -11.77 2.57
N HIS A 93 -6.16 -11.97 2.51
CA HIS A 93 -5.54 -13.26 2.87
C HIS A 93 -5.80 -13.60 4.34
N PHE A 94 -5.56 -12.68 5.26
CA PHE A 94 -5.80 -12.90 6.68
C PHE A 94 -7.28 -13.12 6.98
N ILE A 95 -8.17 -12.36 6.34
CA ILE A 95 -9.62 -12.50 6.51
C ILE A 95 -10.09 -13.86 6.00
N TYR A 96 -9.61 -14.30 4.84
CA TYR A 96 -10.00 -15.56 4.22
C TYR A 96 -9.64 -16.78 5.08
N PHE A 97 -8.49 -16.77 5.74
CA PHE A 97 -8.07 -17.86 6.64
C PHE A 97 -8.59 -17.71 8.08
N SER A 98 -9.37 -16.67 8.37
CA SER A 98 -10.04 -16.47 9.67
C SER A 98 -11.45 -17.09 9.69
N SER A 99 -12.12 -17.07 10.85
CA SER A 99 -13.52 -17.51 10.98
C SER A 99 -14.50 -16.76 10.07
N LEU A 100 -14.22 -15.48 9.78
CA LEU A 100 -15.00 -14.63 8.88
C LEU A 100 -14.90 -15.07 7.41
N GLY A 101 -13.79 -15.69 7.04
CA GLY A 101 -13.52 -16.13 5.66
C GLY A 101 -14.53 -17.14 5.14
N LYS A 102 -15.19 -17.92 6.02
CA LYS A 102 -16.25 -18.86 5.62
C LYS A 102 -17.42 -18.15 4.94
N TYR A 103 -17.88 -17.04 5.51
CA TYR A 103 -19.02 -16.26 5.02
C TYR A 103 -18.66 -15.42 3.80
N LEU A 104 -17.40 -14.97 3.71
CA LEU A 104 -16.92 -14.06 2.67
C LEU A 104 -16.12 -14.77 1.56
N SER A 105 -16.11 -16.10 1.58
CA SER A 105 -15.28 -16.92 0.70
C SER A 105 -15.51 -16.63 -0.78
N LEU A 106 -16.76 -16.46 -1.21
CA LEU A 106 -17.11 -16.15 -2.61
C LEU A 106 -16.48 -14.83 -3.08
N ILE A 107 -16.49 -13.81 -2.23
CA ILE A 107 -15.98 -12.46 -2.54
C ILE A 107 -14.45 -12.44 -2.49
N LEU A 108 -13.86 -13.13 -1.52
CA LEU A 108 -12.42 -13.09 -1.25
C LEU A 108 -11.60 -14.05 -2.11
N LYS A 109 -12.20 -15.14 -2.63
CA LYS A 109 -11.47 -16.18 -3.39
C LYS A 109 -10.67 -15.61 -4.57
N PRO A 110 -11.21 -14.74 -5.45
CA PRO A 110 -10.41 -14.16 -6.53
C PRO A 110 -9.20 -13.38 -6.01
N TRP A 111 -9.33 -12.68 -4.90
CA TRP A 111 -8.29 -11.82 -4.32
C TRP A 111 -7.17 -12.61 -3.62
N VAL A 112 -7.50 -13.78 -3.08
CA VAL A 112 -6.55 -14.65 -2.39
C VAL A 112 -5.76 -15.52 -3.37
N PHE A 113 -6.43 -16.03 -4.41
CA PHE A 113 -5.77 -16.85 -5.42
C PHE A 113 -4.99 -15.98 -6.42
N GLU A 114 -5.54 -14.85 -6.87
CA GLU A 114 -4.86 -13.87 -7.70
C GLU A 114 -4.27 -12.75 -6.84
N SER A 115 -3.01 -12.94 -6.44
CA SER A 115 -2.34 -12.08 -5.45
C SER A 115 -2.11 -10.63 -5.89
N HIS A 116 -2.49 -10.28 -7.11
CA HIS A 116 -2.43 -8.93 -7.68
C HIS A 116 -3.43 -7.97 -7.02
N GLY A 117 -4.62 -8.46 -6.67
CA GLY A 117 -5.66 -7.65 -6.04
C GLY A 117 -5.19 -7.05 -4.70
N VAL A 118 -4.55 -7.86 -3.86
CA VAL A 118 -3.97 -7.40 -2.59
C VAL A 118 -2.94 -6.31 -2.76
N ILE A 119 -2.08 -6.44 -3.78
CA ILE A 119 -1.03 -5.45 -4.05
C ILE A 119 -1.66 -4.13 -4.47
N ILE A 120 -2.62 -4.16 -5.40
CA ILE A 120 -3.30 -2.96 -5.89
C ILE A 120 -4.07 -2.27 -4.76
N SER A 121 -4.80 -3.04 -3.95
CA SER A 121 -5.52 -2.51 -2.78
C SER A 121 -4.59 -1.93 -1.73
N GLY A 122 -3.44 -2.57 -1.48
CA GLY A 122 -2.43 -2.06 -0.54
C GLY A 122 -1.84 -0.72 -1.02
N ILE A 123 -1.51 -0.62 -2.31
CA ILE A 123 -1.07 0.64 -2.93
C ILE A 123 -2.15 1.71 -2.80
N LEU A 124 -3.41 1.38 -3.11
CA LEU A 124 -4.55 2.30 -2.98
C LEU A 124 -4.73 2.76 -1.54
N LEU A 125 -4.62 1.86 -0.56
CA LEU A 125 -4.70 2.17 0.87
C LEU A 125 -3.60 3.16 1.28
N GLY A 126 -2.33 2.84 0.98
CA GLY A 126 -1.20 3.71 1.31
C GLY A 126 -1.34 5.09 0.67
N TYR A 127 -1.70 5.14 -0.61
CA TYR A 127 -1.94 6.40 -1.30
C TYR A 127 -3.07 7.21 -0.66
N THR A 128 -4.17 6.55 -0.29
CA THR A 128 -5.33 7.19 0.34
C THR A 128 -5.00 7.75 1.72
N ILE A 129 -4.20 7.04 2.51
CA ILE A 129 -3.73 7.52 3.82
C ILE A 129 -3.01 8.86 3.65
N ILE A 130 -2.02 8.92 2.75
CA ILE A 130 -1.24 10.15 2.52
C ILE A 130 -2.11 11.27 1.97
N ILE A 131 -2.98 10.98 0.99
CA ILE A 131 -3.78 12.01 0.31
C ILE A 131 -4.94 12.55 1.17
N SER A 132 -5.34 11.81 2.21
CA SER A 132 -6.38 12.23 3.16
C SER A 132 -5.88 13.32 4.12
N ILE A 133 -4.57 13.41 4.31
CA ILE A 133 -3.95 14.44 5.14
C ILE A 133 -3.83 15.71 4.30
N ASP A 134 -4.53 16.75 4.72
CA ASP A 134 -4.53 18.03 4.01
C ASP A 134 -4.51 19.21 5.00
N LYS A 135 -4.15 20.38 4.49
CA LYS A 135 -4.27 21.64 5.23
C LYS A 135 -5.51 22.36 4.75
N LYS A 136 -6.43 22.65 5.67
CA LYS A 136 -7.57 23.54 5.36
C LYS A 136 -7.00 24.95 5.22
N GLY A 137 -7.06 25.50 4.00
CA GLY A 137 -6.92 26.94 3.79
C GLY A 137 -8.12 27.65 4.42
N GLU A 138 -7.87 28.79 5.05
CA GLU A 138 -8.93 29.70 5.50
C GLU A 138 -9.82 30.13 4.33
#